data_AF-A0A4R2SBJ8-F1
#
_entry.id   AF-A0A4R2SBJ8-F1
#
_cell.length_a   1.000
_cell.length_b   1.000
_cell.length_c   1.000
_cell.angle_alpha   90.00
_cell.angle_beta   90.00
_cell.angle_gamma   90.00
#
_symmetry.space_group_name_H-M   'P 1'
#
loop_
_entity.id
_entity.type
_entity.pdbx_description
1 polymer ?
#
loop_
_entity_poly.entity_id
_entity_poly.type
_entity_poly.pdbx_seq_one_letter_code
_entity_poly.pdbx_strand_id
1 'polypeptide(L)' 'MAFTEAEKQQWHADRRAGKSTDDDYTPSPTCGHCGNPFSLGAGVVTDDFSLCDVCNGD' A
#
# COMPACT_ATOMS: atom_id res chain seq x y z
N MET A 1 -14.39 -31.15 17.36
CA MET A 1 -14.79 -30.94 15.95
C MET A 1 -13.50 -30.74 15.16
N ALA A 2 -13.08 -31.73 14.39
CA ALA A 2 -11.87 -31.63 13.58
C ALA A 2 -12.23 -30.95 12.25
N PHE A 3 -11.50 -29.89 11.92
CA PHE A 3 -11.59 -29.21 10.62
C PHE A 3 -11.47 -30.27 9.52
N THR A 4 -12.45 -30.37 8.64
CA THR A 4 -12.37 -31.33 7.53
C THR A 4 -11.27 -30.91 6.56
N GLU A 5 -10.69 -31.86 5.84
CA GLU A 5 -9.64 -31.57 4.84
C GLU A 5 -10.14 -30.65 3.73
N ALA A 6 -11.47 -30.63 3.49
CA ALA A 6 -12.14 -29.73 2.58
C ALA A 6 -12.13 -28.28 3.11
N GLU A 7 -12.47 -28.04 4.38
CA GLU A 7 -12.42 -26.69 4.98
C GLU A 7 -10.99 -26.13 5.02
N LYS A 8 -9.99 -26.99 5.24
CA LYS A 8 -8.58 -26.59 5.19
C LYS A 8 -8.16 -26.16 3.78
N GLN A 9 -8.59 -26.89 2.75
CA GLN A 9 -8.33 -26.53 1.35
C GLN A 9 -9.02 -25.23 0.96
N GLN A 10 -10.26 -25.02 1.43
CA GLN A 10 -11.01 -23.79 1.20
C GLN A 10 -10.31 -22.59 1.85
N TRP A 11 -9.82 -22.74 3.07
CA TRP A 11 -9.02 -21.72 3.75
C TRP A 11 -7.71 -21.40 3.00
N HIS A 12 -7.02 -22.42 2.47
CA HIS A 12 -5.80 -22.20 1.67
C HIS A 12 -6.09 -21.54 0.31
N ALA A 13 -7.23 -21.85 -0.32
CA ALA A 13 -7.66 -21.23 -1.57
C ALA A 13 -8.05 -19.77 -1.35
N ASP A 14 -8.83 -19.48 -0.31
CA ASP A 14 -9.24 -18.13 0.08
C ASP A 14 -8.03 -17.28 0.50
N ARG A 15 -7.11 -17.84 1.29
CA ARG A 15 -5.85 -17.16 1.66
C ARG A 15 -4.91 -16.94 0.47
N ARG A 16 -4.96 -17.77 -0.57
CA ARG A 16 -4.20 -17.55 -1.82
C ARG A 16 -4.88 -16.48 -2.67
N ALA A 17 -6.21 -16.48 -2.76
CA ALA A 17 -6.98 -15.49 -3.51
C ALA A 17 -6.91 -14.09 -2.86
N GLY A 18 -7.07 -14.00 -1.54
CA GLY A 18 -6.98 -12.76 -0.76
C GLY A 18 -5.57 -12.23 -0.56
N LYS A 19 -4.53 -12.98 -0.96
CA LYS A 19 -3.13 -12.51 -0.98
C LYS A 19 -2.63 -12.08 -2.35
N SER A 20 -3.47 -12.19 -3.39
CA SER A 20 -3.22 -11.52 -4.67
C SER A 20 -3.72 -10.07 -4.70
N THR A 21 -4.38 -9.62 -3.63
CA THR A 21 -4.73 -8.21 -3.37
C THR A 21 -3.69 -7.50 -2.49
N ASP A 22 -2.41 -7.84 -2.64
CA ASP A 22 -1.30 -6.96 -2.22
C ASP A 22 -1.01 -5.89 -3.28
N ASP A 23 -1.79 -5.86 -4.37
CA ASP A 23 -1.71 -4.89 -5.48
C ASP A 23 -2.25 -3.48 -5.12
N ASP A 24 -2.39 -3.18 -3.83
CA ASP A 24 -2.54 -1.79 -3.34
C ASP A 24 -1.47 -1.46 -2.30
N TYR A 25 -0.27 -2.02 -2.45
CA TYR A 25 0.91 -1.27 -2.04
C TYR A 25 1.17 -0.19 -3.09
N THR A 26 0.22 0.74 -3.24
CA THR A 26 0.47 1.94 -4.01
C THR A 26 1.62 2.65 -3.29
N PRO A 27 2.84 2.75 -3.88
CA PRO A 27 3.95 3.36 -3.20
C PRO A 27 3.59 4.82 -2.95
N SER A 28 3.19 5.13 -1.72
CA SER A 28 2.83 6.48 -1.32
C SER A 28 4.14 7.23 -1.16
N PRO A 29 4.43 8.24 -1.99
CA PRO A 29 5.65 9.02 -1.85
C PRO A 29 5.71 9.64 -0.46
N THR A 30 6.90 9.63 0.13
CA THR A 30 7.16 10.25 1.44
C THR A 30 7.80 11.60 1.23
N CYS A 31 7.30 12.63 1.90
CA CYS A 31 7.86 13.97 1.82
C CYS A 31 9.26 13.99 2.47
N GLY A 32 10.28 14.41 1.72
CA GLY A 32 11.66 14.54 2.20
C GLY A 32 11.85 15.67 3.21
N HIS A 33 10.91 16.63 3.29
CA HIS A 33 10.99 17.75 4.23
C HIS A 33 10.36 17.44 5.60
N CYS A 34 9.18 16.82 5.62
CA CYS A 34 8.46 16.54 6.87
C CYS A 34 8.36 15.04 7.22
N GLY A 35 8.79 14.14 6.33
CA GLY A 35 8.73 12.69 6.52
C GLY A 35 7.32 12.11 6.43
N ASN A 36 6.32 12.91 6.03
CA ASN A 36 4.93 12.47 5.99
C ASN A 36 4.61 11.79 4.65
N PRO A 37 3.94 10.62 4.63
CA PRO A 37 3.46 10.02 3.40
C PRO A 37 2.35 10.86 2.78
N PHE A 38 2.35 10.98 1.45
CA PHE A 38 1.34 11.72 0.70
C PHE A 38 0.92 10.96 -0.55
N SER A 39 -0.24 11.31 -1.10
CA SER A 39 -0.77 10.69 -2.32
C SER A 39 -0.05 11.24 -3.56
N LEU A 40 0.14 10.40 -4.59
CA LEU A 40 0.59 10.85 -5.91
C LEU A 40 -0.41 11.89 -6.45
N GLY A 41 -0.03 13.17 -6.46
CA GLY A 41 -0.89 14.31 -6.81
C GLY A 41 -1.20 15.27 -5.67
N ALA A 42 -0.88 14.92 -4.42
CA ALA A 42 -0.94 15.80 -3.25
C ALA A 42 0.45 16.36 -2.90
N GLY A 43 1.24 16.69 -3.93
CA GLY A 43 2.59 17.19 -3.80
C GLY A 43 3.43 17.02 -5.06
N VAL A 44 4.64 17.55 -5.02
CA VAL A 44 5.66 17.42 -6.06
C VAL A 44 6.51 16.18 -5.79
N VAL A 45 6.54 15.25 -6.74
CA VAL A 45 7.43 14.08 -6.71
C VAL A 45 8.39 14.21 -7.89
N THR A 46 9.67 14.41 -7.58
CA THR A 46 10.77 14.34 -8.56
C THR A 46 11.65 13.13 -8.24
N ASP A 47 12.43 12.67 -9.22
CA ASP A 47 13.33 11.50 -9.07
C ASP A 47 14.32 11.65 -7.90
N ASP A 48 14.76 12.89 -7.64
CA ASP A 48 15.71 13.25 -6.58
C ASP A 48 15.02 13.65 -5.27
N PHE A 49 13.80 14.19 -5.33
CA PHE A 49 13.16 14.79 -4.16
C PHE A 49 11.62 14.76 -4.22
N SER A 50 11.01 14.31 -3.12
CA SER A 50 9.55 14.25 -2.95
C SER A 50 9.12 15.25 -1.89
N LEU A 51 8.13 16.08 -2.18
CA LEU A 51 7.65 17.12 -1.27
C LEU A 51 6.12 17.16 -1.29
N CYS A 52 5.48 17.06 -0.13
CA CYS A 52 4.03 17.21 -0.05
C CYS A 52 3.61 18.66 -0.33
N ASP A 53 2.37 18.83 -0.78
CA ASP A 53 1.74 20.11 -1.12
C ASP A 53 1.93 21.18 -0.03
N VAL A 54 1.70 20.78 1.22
CA VAL A 54 1.87 21.60 2.43
C VAL A 54 3.28 22.16 2.58
N CYS A 55 4.31 21.37 2.24
CA CYS A 55 5.69 21.82 2.31
C CYS A 55 6.14 22.54 1.03
N ASN A 56 5.46 22.28 -0.09
CA ASN A 56 5.69 22.97 -1.36
C ASN A 56 5.12 24.40 -1.37
N GLY A 57 4.11 24.66 -0.53
CA GLY A 57 3.52 25.99 -0.36
C GLY A 57 2.36 26.28 -1.31
N ASP A 58 1.63 25.25 -1.75
CA ASP A 58 0.32 25.37 -2.41
C ASP A 58 -0.82 25.49 -1.37
#